data_AF-A0A161Q209-F1
#
_entry.id   AF-A0A161Q209-F1
#
_cell.length_a   1.000
_cell.length_b   1.000
_cell.length_c   1.000
_cell.angle_alpha   90.00
_cell.angle_beta   90.00
_cell.angle_gamma   90.00
#
_symmetry.space_group_name_H-M   'P 1'
#
loop_
_entity.id
_entity.type
_entity.pdbx_description
1 polymer ?
#
loop_
_entity_poly.entity_id
_entity_poly.type
_entity_poly.pdbx_seq_one_letter_code
_entity_poly.pdbx_strand_id
1 'polypeptide(L)'
;MFIIVKINVKNQETAKEILTIQLLAYKVEAEIIRFDGIPPLKETIDEIIYSEETYLGYIERGVLIGFISYIKKRDSFQIGKLVVDPSHFRRGIAKSLLEYFIKIKLRKIL
;
A
#
# COMPACT_ATOMS: atom_id res chain seq x y z
N MET A 1 6.17 -14.32 -12.07
CA MET A 1 6.87 -14.32 -10.77
C MET A 1 6.66 -12.94 -10.16
N PHE A 2 6.26 -12.89 -8.89
CA PHE A 2 6.16 -11.63 -8.14
C PHE A 2 7.08 -11.70 -6.92
N ILE A 3 7.39 -10.55 -6.34
CA ILE A 3 8.09 -10.43 -5.06
C ILE A 3 7.36 -9.44 -4.15
N ILE A 4 7.44 -9.64 -2.84
CA ILE A 4 7.00 -8.65 -1.87
C ILE A 4 8.22 -8.12 -1.13
N VAL A 5 8.42 -6.81 -1.20
CA VAL A 5 9.63 -6.15 -0.69
C VAL A 5 9.29 -4.88 0.07
N LYS A 6 10.17 -4.46 0.98
CA LYS A 6 10.07 -3.14 1.60
C LYS A 6 10.35 -2.08 0.53
N ILE A 7 9.48 -1.08 0.46
CA ILE A 7 9.59 0.02 -0.48
C ILE A 7 10.37 1.18 0.15
N ASN A 8 11.27 1.79 -0.63
CA ASN A 8 11.88 3.07 -0.27
C ASN A 8 11.03 4.23 -0.82
N VAL A 9 10.14 4.76 0.01
CA VAL A 9 9.28 5.91 -0.36
C VAL A 9 10.04 7.24 -0.47
N LYS A 10 11.30 7.31 -0.01
CA LYS A 10 12.14 8.50 -0.21
C LYS A 10 12.63 8.63 -1.66
N ASN A 11 12.54 7.57 -2.46
CA ASN A 11 12.76 7.67 -3.89
C ASN A 11 11.51 8.28 -4.55
N GLN A 12 11.71 9.36 -5.31
CA GLN A 12 10.62 10.13 -5.91
C GLN A 12 9.84 9.35 -6.99
N GLU A 13 10.50 8.49 -7.77
CA GLU A 13 9.83 7.64 -8.76
C GLU A 13 8.92 6.63 -8.06
N THR A 14 9.43 6.00 -7.02
CA THR A 14 8.65 5.08 -6.20
C THR A 14 7.46 5.74 -5.53
N ALA A 15 7.61 6.96 -5.00
CA ALA A 15 6.51 7.73 -4.44
C ALA A 15 5.45 8.09 -5.50
N LYS A 16 5.87 8.40 -6.74
CA LYS A 16 4.96 8.61 -7.88
C LYS A 16 4.18 7.34 -8.23
N GLU A 17 4.83 6.18 -8.24
CA GLU A 17 4.16 4.90 -8.49
C GLU A 17 3.11 4.60 -7.42
N ILE A 18 3.46 4.77 -6.14
CA ILE A 18 2.53 4.62 -5.01
C ILE A 18 1.33 5.53 -5.18
N LEU A 19 1.55 6.84 -5.42
CA LEU A 19 0.48 7.80 -5.59
C LEU A 19 -0.42 7.42 -6.78
N THR A 20 0.16 6.97 -7.88
CA THR A 20 -0.58 6.60 -9.09
C THR A 20 -1.55 5.45 -8.79
N ILE A 21 -1.07 4.34 -8.23
CA ILE A 21 -1.94 3.19 -7.95
C ILE A 21 -2.94 3.50 -6.83
N GLN A 22 -2.56 4.35 -5.87
CA GLN A 22 -3.46 4.83 -4.82
C GLN A 22 -4.63 5.62 -5.40
N LEU A 23 -4.36 6.62 -6.24
CA LEU A 23 -5.41 7.43 -6.86
C LEU A 23 -6.35 6.58 -7.71
N LEU A 24 -5.82 5.59 -8.44
CA LEU A 24 -6.66 4.68 -9.22
C LEU A 24 -7.58 3.84 -8.32
N ALA A 25 -7.04 3.24 -7.25
CA ALA A 25 -7.82 2.42 -6.33
C ALA A 25 -8.89 3.21 -5.57
N TYR A 26 -8.52 4.36 -5.02
CA TYR A 26 -9.45 5.17 -4.23
C TYR A 26 -10.50 5.88 -5.09
N LYS A 27 -10.27 6.10 -6.39
CA LYS A 27 -11.33 6.55 -7.30
C LYS A 27 -12.44 5.52 -7.42
N VAL A 28 -12.09 4.23 -7.56
CA VAL A 28 -13.07 3.14 -7.56
C VAL A 28 -13.83 3.09 -6.24
N GLU A 29 -13.13 3.25 -5.11
CA GLU A 29 -13.78 3.30 -3.79
C GLU A 29 -14.75 4.48 -3.67
N ALA A 30 -14.33 5.69 -4.06
CA ALA A 30 -15.14 6.90 -4.04
C ALA A 30 -16.43 6.78 -4.87
N GLU A 31 -16.36 6.13 -6.04
CA GLU A 31 -17.53 5.83 -6.87
C GLU A 31 -18.50 4.87 -6.16
N ILE A 32 -17.97 3.84 -5.49
CA ILE A 32 -18.77 2.86 -4.75
C ILE A 32 -19.49 3.51 -3.56
N ILE A 33 -18.79 4.35 -2.79
CA ILE A 33 -19.35 4.98 -1.58
C ILE A 33 -20.03 6.32 -1.84
N ARG A 34 -19.97 6.82 -3.09
CA ARG A 34 -20.49 8.13 -3.54
C ARG A 34 -19.93 9.30 -2.71
N PHE A 35 -18.64 9.25 -2.41
CA PHE A 35 -17.95 10.27 -1.60
C PHE A 35 -16.50 10.44 -2.07
N ASP A 36 -16.15 11.65 -2.48
CA ASP A 36 -14.83 12.02 -3.05
C ASP A 36 -13.90 12.70 -2.03
N GLY A 37 -14.36 12.92 -0.80
CA GLY A 37 -13.57 13.51 0.29
C GLY A 37 -12.58 12.56 0.96
N ILE A 38 -12.26 11.41 0.33
CA ILE A 38 -11.37 10.39 0.89
C ILE A 38 -9.94 10.94 0.97
N PRO A 39 -9.29 11.02 2.14
CA PRO A 39 -7.98 11.68 2.29
C PRO A 39 -6.88 11.16 1.34
N PRO A 40 -6.74 9.83 1.11
CA PRO A 40 -5.84 9.30 0.09
C PRO A 40 -5.99 9.84 -1.34
N LEU A 41 -7.14 10.42 -1.72
CA LEU A 41 -7.32 11.08 -3.02
C LEU A 41 -6.65 12.45 -3.10
N LYS A 42 -6.30 13.04 -1.95
CA LYS A 42 -5.71 14.37 -1.82
C LYS A 42 -4.24 14.32 -1.39
N GLU A 43 -3.71 13.13 -1.11
CA GLU A 43 -2.32 12.93 -0.71
C GLU A 43 -1.36 13.32 -1.85
N THR A 44 -0.25 13.93 -1.49
CA THR A 44 0.80 14.39 -2.40
C THR A 44 2.02 13.46 -2.37
N ILE A 45 2.89 13.61 -3.37
CA ILE A 45 4.17 12.90 -3.42
C ILE A 45 5.02 13.23 -2.19
N ASP A 46 5.03 14.50 -1.77
CA ASP A 46 5.80 14.92 -0.59
C ASP A 46 5.25 14.28 0.69
N GLU A 47 3.93 14.22 0.87
CA GLU A 47 3.32 13.53 2.02
C GLU A 47 3.68 12.03 2.06
N ILE A 48 3.74 11.37 0.90
CA ILE A 48 4.22 9.97 0.82
C ILE A 48 5.71 9.87 1.17
N ILE A 49 6.55 10.75 0.62
CA ILE A 49 7.99 10.78 0.90
C ILE A 49 8.22 11.00 2.39
N TYR A 50 7.54 11.96 3.02
CA TYR A 50 7.74 12.34 4.43
C TYR A 50 6.88 11.53 5.41
N SER A 51 6.08 10.58 4.93
CA SER A 51 5.27 9.68 5.75
C SER A 51 6.09 8.95 6.82
N GLU A 52 5.51 8.82 8.03
CA GLU A 52 6.06 7.98 9.10
C GLU A 52 5.73 6.49 8.89
N GLU A 53 4.95 6.15 7.87
CA GLU A 53 4.55 4.79 7.57
C GLU A 53 5.68 3.98 6.91
N THR A 54 5.70 2.68 7.18
CA THR A 54 6.51 1.73 6.42
C THR A 54 5.67 1.07 5.34
N TYR A 55 6.23 0.92 4.13
CA TYR A 55 5.55 0.37 2.97
C TYR A 55 6.15 -0.98 2.56
N LEU A 56 5.28 -1.93 2.22
CA LEU A 56 5.63 -3.18 1.53
C LEU A 56 4.91 -3.21 0.18
N GLY A 57 5.64 -3.49 -0.88
CA GLY A 57 5.15 -3.50 -2.26
C GLY A 57 5.09 -4.89 -2.84
N TYR A 58 4.02 -5.18 -3.55
CA TYR A 58 3.88 -6.35 -4.43
C TYR A 58 4.35 -5.95 -5.83
N ILE A 59 5.51 -6.48 -6.22
CA ILE A 59 6.13 -6.19 -7.51
C ILE A 59 5.96 -7.39 -8.43
N GLU A 60 5.34 -7.18 -9.59
CA GLU A 60 5.23 -8.19 -10.64
C GLU A 60 5.89 -7.66 -11.91
N ARG A 61 6.84 -8.43 -12.47
CA ARG A 61 7.59 -8.04 -13.69
C ARG A 61 8.24 -6.64 -13.60
N GLY A 62 8.68 -6.25 -12.42
CA GLY A 62 9.31 -4.95 -12.17
C GLY A 62 8.35 -3.79 -11.93
N VAL A 63 7.03 -4.03 -11.94
CA VAL A 63 6.01 -3.00 -11.75
C VAL A 63 5.36 -3.15 -10.37
N LEU A 64 5.14 -2.03 -9.67
CA LEU A 64 4.37 -1.99 -8.43
C LEU A 64 2.88 -2.16 -8.72
N ILE A 65 2.31 -3.29 -8.29
CA ILE A 65 0.89 -3.61 -8.52
C ILE A 65 0.02 -3.34 -7.28
N GLY A 66 0.63 -3.31 -6.10
CA GLY A 66 -0.09 -3.03 -4.86
C GLY A 66 0.87 -2.82 -3.70
N PHE A 67 0.39 -2.20 -2.64
CA PHE A 67 1.18 -2.00 -1.43
C PHE A 67 0.32 -2.09 -0.17
N ILE A 68 0.99 -2.33 0.95
CA ILE A 68 0.47 -2.14 2.28
C ILE A 68 1.37 -1.15 3.02
N SER A 69 0.78 -0.15 3.68
CA SER A 69 1.47 0.77 4.56
C SER A 69 1.04 0.55 6.01
N TYR A 70 1.97 0.71 6.95
CA TYR A 70 1.69 0.53 8.36
C TYR A 70 2.62 1.34 9.27
N ILE A 71 2.15 1.62 10.48
CA ILE A 71 2.92 2.21 11.57
C ILE A 71 3.08 1.19 12.68
N LYS A 72 4.29 1.01 13.19
CA LYS A 72 4.53 0.24 14.42
C LYS A 72 4.09 1.08 15.62
N LYS A 73 3.16 0.55 16.41
CA LYS A 73 2.81 1.08 17.74
C LYS A 73 3.52 0.23 18.80
N ARG A 74 3.26 0.51 20.08
CA ARG A 74 3.94 -0.18 21.21
C ARG A 74 3.79 -1.70 21.12
N ASP A 75 2.55 -2.18 21.07
CA ASP A 75 2.21 -3.61 21.13
C ASP A 75 1.42 -4.09 19.90
N SER A 76 1.29 -3.24 18.89
CA SER A 76 0.50 -3.50 17.70
C SER A 76 1.09 -2.83 16.47
N PHE A 77 0.50 -3.14 15.32
CA PHE A 77 0.76 -2.45 14.07
C PHE A 77 -0.56 -1.90 13.54
N GLN A 78 -0.57 -0.62 13.18
CA GLN A 78 -1.71 0.02 12.54
C GLN A 78 -1.49 0.00 11.03
N ILE A 79 -2.36 -0.67 10.28
CA ILE A 79 -2.36 -0.59 8.82
C ILE A 79 -2.98 0.75 8.44
N GLY A 80 -2.25 1.54 7.67
CA GLY A 80 -2.74 2.81 7.12
C GLY A 80 -3.50 2.58 5.83
N LYS A 81 -2.84 1.90 4.88
CA LYS A 81 -3.36 1.68 3.53
C LYS A 81 -3.10 0.25 3.08
N LEU A 82 -4.04 -0.34 2.35
CA LEU A 82 -3.89 -1.60 1.61
C LEU A 82 -4.48 -1.39 0.22
N VAL A 83 -3.61 -1.20 -0.75
CA VAL A 83 -3.95 -0.72 -2.09
C VAL A 83 -3.51 -1.75 -3.12
N VAL A 84 -4.36 -1.98 -4.11
CA VAL A 84 -4.04 -2.77 -5.30
C VAL A 84 -4.47 -1.96 -6.52
N ASP A 85 -3.72 -2.04 -7.61
CA ASP A 85 -4.14 -1.49 -8.90
C ASP A 85 -5.48 -2.12 -9.32
N PRO A 86 -6.52 -1.32 -9.62
CA PRO A 86 -7.83 -1.83 -10.05
C PRO A 86 -7.79 -2.80 -11.22
N SER A 87 -6.86 -2.62 -12.17
CA SER A 87 -6.69 -3.52 -13.31
C SER A 87 -6.19 -4.92 -12.91
N HIS A 88 -5.76 -5.09 -11.66
CA HIS A 88 -5.23 -6.32 -11.08
C HIS A 88 -6.10 -6.85 -9.91
N PHE A 89 -7.32 -6.35 -9.76
CA PHE A 89 -8.26 -6.82 -8.73
C PHE A 89 -8.65 -8.29 -8.86
N ARG A 90 -9.11 -8.86 -7.73
CA ARG A 90 -9.55 -10.27 -7.59
C ARG A 90 -8.49 -11.33 -7.91
N ARG A 91 -7.20 -10.94 -7.89
CA ARG A 91 -6.04 -11.84 -8.08
C ARG A 91 -5.34 -12.29 -6.79
N GLY A 92 -5.93 -12.01 -5.61
CA GLY A 92 -5.33 -12.39 -4.33
C GLY A 92 -4.11 -11.56 -3.89
N ILE A 93 -3.84 -10.41 -4.52
CA ILE A 93 -2.68 -9.55 -4.25
C ILE A 93 -2.74 -8.95 -2.84
N ALA A 94 -3.89 -8.38 -2.46
CA ALA A 94 -4.10 -7.84 -1.12
C ALA A 94 -3.91 -8.91 -0.02
N LYS A 95 -4.41 -10.13 -0.27
CA LYS A 95 -4.20 -11.29 0.62
C LYS A 95 -2.72 -11.62 0.76
N SER A 96 -1.99 -11.69 -0.35
CA SER A 96 -0.54 -11.96 -0.35
C SER A 96 0.25 -10.92 0.45
N LEU A 97 -0.08 -9.63 0.28
CA LEU A 97 0.53 -8.52 1.04
C LEU A 97 0.28 -8.67 2.54
N LEU A 98 -0.96 -8.97 2.94
CA LEU A 98 -1.34 -9.12 4.34
C LEU A 98 -0.69 -10.36 4.98
N GLU A 99 -0.69 -11.50 4.30
CA GLU A 99 -0.05 -12.73 4.78
C GLU A 99 1.46 -12.54 4.95
N TYR A 100 2.12 -11.87 4.00
CA TYR A 100 3.53 -11.54 4.11
C TYR A 100 3.79 -10.61 5.30
N PHE A 101 2.99 -9.56 5.45
CA PHE A 101 3.06 -8.63 6.58
C PHE A 101 2.92 -9.36 7.94
N ILE A 102 1.88 -10.19 8.10
CA ILE A 102 1.65 -10.99 9.32
C ILE A 102 2.85 -11.90 9.59
N LYS A 103 3.35 -12.60 8.57
CA LYS A 103 4.49 -13.51 8.69
C LYS A 103 5.75 -12.79 9.21
N ILE A 104 6.04 -11.58 8.73
CA ILE A 104 7.27 -10.87 9.11
C ILE A 104 7.15 -10.02 10.36
N LYS A 105 5.93 -9.61 10.77
CA LYS A 105 5.70 -8.70 11.90
C LYS A 105 5.11 -9.36 13.14
N LEU A 106 4.33 -10.43 12.99
CA LEU A 106 3.56 -11.02 14.09
C LEU A 106 4.08 -12.39 14.55
N ARG A 107 5.06 -12.99 13.86
CA ARG A 107 5.66 -14.29 14.25
C ARG A 107 6.63 -14.25 15.45
N LYS A 108 6.45 -13.33 16.40
CA LYS A 108 7.11 -13.37 17.73
C LYS A 108 6.12 -13.39 18.90
N ILE A 109 4.85 -13.71 18.65
CA ILE A 109 3.84 -13.90 19.69
C ILE A 109 3.15 -15.25 19.45
N LEU A 110 3.92 -16.34 19.53
CA LEU A 110 3.51 -17.70 19.89
C LEU A 110 4.76 -18.42 20.39
#